data_AF-A0A3D1IZK3-F1
#
_entry.id   AF-A0A3D1IZK3-F1
#
_cell.length_a   1.000
_cell.length_b   1.000
_cell.length_c   1.000
_cell.angle_alpha   90.00
_cell.angle_beta   90.00
_cell.angle_gamma   90.00
#
_symmetry.space_group_name_H-M   'P 1'
#
loop_
_entity.id
_entity.type
_entity.pdbx_description
1 polymer ?
#
loop_
_entity_poly.entity_id
_entity_poly.type
_entity_poly.pdbx_seq_one_letter_code
_entity_poly.pdbx_strand_id
1 'polypeptide(L)' 'MTPEEIHAPFAIARSERDQRLRCLALSMRDIAGAEPLRERPMQSFYDTADRIRNKAGTP' A
#
# COMPACT_ATOMS: atom_id res chain seq x y z
N MET A 1 -14.99 1.38 12.64
CA MET A 1 -14.00 2.34 12.12
C MET A 1 -13.35 1.75 10.89
N THR A 2 -13.47 2.38 9.74
CA THR A 2 -12.93 1.90 8.47
C THR A 2 -11.48 2.35 8.29
N PRO A 3 -10.69 1.69 7.42
CA PRO A 3 -9.33 2.12 7.11
C PRO A 3 -9.23 3.57 6.61
N GLU A 4 -10.20 4.07 5.85
CA GLU A 4 -10.24 5.46 5.38
C GLU A 4 -10.40 6.44 6.55
N GLU A 5 -11.28 6.13 7.51
CA GLU A 5 -11.52 6.96 8.70
C GLU A 5 -10.26 7.10 9.56
N ILE A 6 -9.49 6.01 9.73
CA ILE A 6 -8.24 6.01 10.50
C ILE A 6 -7.16 6.86 9.82
N HIS A 7 -7.14 6.89 8.49
CA HIS A 7 -6.08 7.55 7.72
C HIS A 7 -6.44 8.98 7.28
N ALA A 8 -7.67 9.44 7.52
CA ALA A 8 -8.13 10.79 7.23
C ALA A 8 -7.24 11.93 7.78
N PRO A 9 -6.58 11.81 8.96
CA PRO A 9 -5.71 12.88 9.48
C PRO A 9 -4.39 13.06 8.70
N PHE A 10 -3.99 12.10 7.87
CA PHE A 10 -2.71 12.13 7.14
C PHE A 10 -2.93 12.52 5.69
N ALA A 11 -2.04 13.33 5.12
CA ALA A 11 -2.04 13.59 3.69
C ALA A 11 -1.41 12.39 2.97
N ILE A 12 -2.23 11.63 2.24
CA ILE A 12 -1.78 10.45 1.50
C ILE A 12 -2.05 10.70 0.01
N ALA A 13 -0.99 11.02 -0.73
CA ALA A 13 -0.99 11.14 -2.17
C ALA A 13 -0.39 9.88 -2.82
N ARG A 14 -0.18 9.94 -4.14
CA ARG A 14 0.35 8.82 -4.92
C ARG A 14 1.75 8.40 -4.43
N SER A 15 2.60 9.36 -4.10
CA SER A 15 3.97 9.14 -3.61
C SER A 15 3.99 8.30 -2.33
N GLU A 16 3.18 8.64 -1.34
CA GLU A 16 3.17 7.93 -0.05
C GLU A 16 2.60 6.51 -0.21
N ARG A 17 1.57 6.35 -1.04
CA ARG A 17 1.02 5.04 -1.40
C ARG A 17 2.09 4.16 -2.05
N ASP A 18 2.81 4.68 -3.05
CA ASP A 18 3.81 3.93 -3.80
C ASP A 18 5.04 3.62 -2.94
N GLN A 19 5.47 4.55 -2.08
CA GLN A 19 6.53 4.32 -1.10
C GLN A 19 6.16 3.19 -0.13
N ARG A 20 4.94 3.19 0.41
CA ARG A 20 4.46 2.13 1.30
C ARG A 20 4.47 0.76 0.60
N LEU A 21 3.95 0.69 -0.63
CA LEU A 21 3.94 -0.55 -1.41
C LEU A 21 5.35 -1.04 -1.73
N ARG A 22 6.30 -0.13 -1.99
CA ARG A 22 7.70 -0.47 -2.17
C ARG A 22 8.30 -1.11 -0.91
N CYS A 23 8.03 -0.55 0.27
CA CYS A 23 8.50 -1.13 1.54
C CYS A 23 7.92 -2.52 1.78
N LEU A 24 6.63 -2.73 1.50
CA LEU A 24 5.99 -4.06 1.60
C LEU A 24 6.62 -5.05 0.62
N ALA A 25 6.82 -4.66 -0.64
CA ALA A 25 7.45 -5.51 -1.65
C ALA A 25 8.89 -5.91 -1.27
N LEU A 26 9.65 -5.00 -0.65
CA LEU A 26 10.98 -5.30 -0.12
C LEU A 26 10.88 -6.32 1.03
N SER A 27 9.98 -6.08 2.00
CA SER A 27 9.80 -6.97 3.15
C SER A 27 9.35 -8.37 2.74
N MET A 28 8.53 -8.48 1.69
CA MET A 28 8.08 -9.78 1.15
C MET A 28 9.22 -10.61 0.57
N ARG A 29 10.37 -10.00 0.21
CA ARG A 29 11.56 -10.74 -0.22
C ARG A 29 12.21 -11.49 0.94
N ASP A 30 12.16 -10.91 2.14
CA ASP A 30 12.79 -11.43 3.35
C ASP A 30 11.95 -12.53 4.01
N ILE A 31 10.63 -12.51 3.78
CA ILE A 31 9.74 -13.59 4.19
C ILE A 31 9.87 -14.71 3.15
N ALA A 32 10.45 -15.85 3.54
CA ALA A 32 10.72 -16.99 2.68
C ALA A 32 9.41 -17.61 2.13
N GLY A 33 8.99 -17.15 0.96
CA GLY A 33 7.86 -17.67 0.20
C GLY A 33 8.19 -17.65 -1.29
N ALA A 34 7.65 -18.60 -2.06
CA ALA A 34 7.82 -18.63 -3.51
C ALA A 34 7.20 -17.38 -4.15
N GLU A 35 7.83 -16.87 -5.21
CA GLU A 35 7.39 -15.66 -5.92
C GLU A 35 5.88 -15.63 -6.25
N PRO A 36 5.26 -16.74 -6.71
CA PRO A 36 3.82 -16.76 -7.01
C PRO A 36 2.93 -16.55 -5.77
N LEU A 37 3.41 -16.89 -4.57
CA LEU A 37 2.67 -16.66 -3.33
C LEU A 37 2.70 -15.19 -2.89
N ARG A 38 3.60 -14.37 -3.46
CA ARG A 38 3.73 -12.95 -3.13
C ARG A 38 2.75 -12.08 -3.91
N GLU A 39 2.34 -12.50 -5.09
CA GLU A 39 1.50 -11.71 -6.01
C GLU A 39 0.14 -11.37 -5.42
N ARG A 40 -0.57 -12.37 -4.87
CA ARG A 40 -1.92 -12.18 -4.32
C ARG A 40 -1.94 -11.23 -3.11
N PRO A 41 -1.05 -11.37 -2.11
CA PRO A 41 -0.93 -10.38 -1.05
C PRO A 41 -0.61 -8.97 -1.57
N MET A 42 0.30 -8.86 -2.55
CA MET A 42 0.65 -7.55 -3.12
C MET A 42 -0.53 -6.86 -3.80
N GLN A 43 -1.39 -7.60 -4.50
CA GLN A 43 -2.64 -7.07 -5.06
C GLN A 43 -3.57 -6.55 -3.94
N SER A 44 -3.78 -7.33 -2.88
CA SER A 44 -4.62 -6.92 -1.75
C SER A 44 -4.08 -5.68 -1.02
N PHE A 45 -2.75 -5.57 -0.90
CA PHE A 45 -2.10 -4.39 -0.34
C PHE A 45 -2.26 -3.17 -1.24
N TYR A 46 -2.18 -3.34 -2.56
CA TYR A 46 -2.44 -2.27 -3.51
C TYR A 46 -3.86 -1.71 -3.35
N ASP A 47 -4.88 -2.56 -3.38
CA ASP A 47 -6.28 -2.15 -3.24
C ASP A 47 -6.52 -1.39 -1.93
N THR A 48 -5.93 -1.88 -0.84
CA THR A 48 -6.03 -1.22 0.46
C THR A 48 -5.31 0.13 0.47
N ALA A 49 -4.11 0.20 -0.11
CA ALA A 49 -3.31 1.42 -0.14
C ALA A 49 -3.94 2.50 -1.05
N ASP A 50 -4.59 2.10 -2.14
CA ASP A 50 -5.28 3.04 -3.02
C ASP A 50 -6.56 3.60 -2.37
N ARG A 51 -7.31 2.75 -1.65
CA ARG A 51 -8.53 3.16 -0.96
C ARG A 51 -8.31 4.19 0.14
N ILE A 52 -7.17 4.15 0.83
CA ILE A 52 -6.84 5.13 1.89
C ILE A 52 -6.22 6.43 1.34
N ARG A 53 -5.97 6.53 0.03
CA ARG A 53 -5.44 7.75 -0.60
C ARG A 53 -6.50 8.84 -0.55
N ASN A 54 -6.16 9.99 0.02
CA ASN A 54 -7.10 11.08 0.27
C ASN A 54 -6.67 12.43 -0.33
N LYS A 55 -5.56 12.46 -1.07
CA LYS A 55 -5.13 13.61 -1.88
C LYS A 55 -5.02 13.23 -3.35
N ALA A 56 -5.45 14.15 -4.22
CA ALA A 56 -5.01 14.15 -5.61
C ALA A 56 -3.51 14.47 -5.61
N GLY A 57 -2.68 13.62 -6.22
CA GLY A 57 -1.25 13.88 -6.27
C GLY A 57 -0.97 15.18 -7.03
N THR A 58 -0.01 15.97 -6.55
CA THR A 58 0.68 16.91 -7.43
C THR A 58 1.35 16.11 -8.56
N PRO A 59 1.27 16.60 -9.81
CA PRO A 59 1.85 15.93 -10.98
C PRO A 59 3.35 15.65 -10.83
#